data_AF-A0A1X0PB36-F1
#
_entry.id   AF-A0A1X0PB36-F1
#
_cell.length_a   1.000
_cell.length_b   1.000
_cell.length_c   1.000
_cell.angle_alpha   90.00
_cell.angle_beta   90.00
_cell.angle_gamma   90.00
#
_symmetry.space_group_name_H-M   'P 1'
#
loop_
_entity.id
_entity.type
_entity.pdbx_description
1 polymer ?
#
loop_
_entity_poly.entity_id
_entity_poly.type
_entity_poly.pdbx_seq_one_letter_code
_entity_poly.pdbx_strand_id
1 'polypeptide(L)'
;MTNPSRGFNIVAARNRQQYLKLLRESAREAVSNEKVFSDVKSAAISTSCKIRMHEANLNLPENWVKNSTERLQKSLEGIVLPNKILNNDLFLSALIHPSHVRVRSTRSIVAMPIELTLTGSSTLRLLKEIASVHGMTGILHVEETSDIPRRLNVEEFLLYDKSIFSGEGESDSSRPPEEVRLAAATALCGALTLTESFHSTSLLLDRLRQKYQQQ
;
A
#
# COMPACT_ATOMS: atom_id res chain seq x y z
N MET A 1 -33.83 -14.74 8.63
CA MET A 1 -33.22 -13.57 7.95
C MET A 1 -32.12 -13.02 8.83
N THR A 2 -30.90 -13.54 8.68
CA THR A 2 -29.71 -13.08 9.39
C THR A 2 -29.10 -11.93 8.59
N ASN A 3 -28.96 -10.75 9.20
CA ASN A 3 -28.39 -9.56 8.57
C ASN A 3 -26.91 -9.80 8.19
N PRO A 4 -26.54 -9.89 6.89
CA PRO A 4 -25.16 -10.15 6.46
C PRO A 4 -24.21 -8.99 6.78
N SER A 5 -24.76 -7.79 7.01
CA SER A 5 -24.03 -6.56 7.32
C SER A 5 -23.34 -6.53 8.69
N ARG A 6 -23.81 -7.32 9.67
CA ARG A 6 -23.15 -7.41 11.00
C ARG A 6 -21.89 -8.28 10.96
N GLY A 7 -21.90 -9.37 10.18
CA GLY A 7 -20.75 -10.27 10.04
C GLY A 7 -19.58 -9.61 9.33
N PHE A 8 -19.86 -8.91 8.22
CA PHE A 8 -18.86 -8.14 7.46
C PHE A 8 -18.12 -7.11 8.33
N ASN A 9 -18.84 -6.38 9.16
CA ASN A 9 -18.25 -5.33 10.00
C ASN A 9 -17.35 -5.90 11.11
N ILE A 10 -17.67 -7.10 11.61
CA ILE A 10 -16.85 -7.81 12.62
C ILE A 10 -15.57 -8.39 11.99
N VAL A 11 -15.68 -9.03 10.82
CA VAL A 11 -14.53 -9.57 10.09
C VAL A 11 -13.59 -8.44 9.67
N ALA A 12 -14.13 -7.34 9.13
CA ALA A 12 -13.37 -6.15 8.77
C ALA A 12 -12.63 -5.54 9.97
N ALA A 13 -13.33 -5.38 11.11
CA ALA A 13 -12.71 -4.88 12.34
C ALA A 13 -11.59 -5.79 12.85
N ARG A 14 -11.79 -7.12 12.81
CA ARG A 14 -10.78 -8.12 13.17
C ARG A 14 -9.55 -8.02 12.27
N ASN A 15 -9.76 -8.00 10.95
CA ASN A 15 -8.69 -7.94 9.95
C ASN A 15 -7.89 -6.65 10.09
N ARG A 16 -8.57 -5.52 10.32
CA ARG A 16 -7.93 -4.23 10.60
C ARG A 16 -7.10 -4.26 11.89
N GLN A 17 -7.62 -4.85 12.96
CA GLN A 17 -6.86 -5.00 14.21
C GLN A 17 -5.61 -5.87 14.02
N GLN A 18 -5.73 -6.96 13.27
CA GLN A 18 -4.60 -7.84 12.95
C GLN A 18 -3.56 -7.13 12.09
N TYR A 19 -3.98 -6.37 11.08
CA TYR A 19 -3.07 -5.54 10.27
C TYR A 19 -2.32 -4.51 11.14
N LEU A 20 -3.03 -3.77 12.00
CA LEU A 20 -2.40 -2.81 12.91
C LEU A 20 -1.43 -3.48 13.88
N LYS A 21 -1.74 -4.70 14.34
CA LYS A 21 -0.81 -5.50 15.16
C LYS A 21 0.46 -5.82 14.37
N LEU A 22 0.34 -6.33 13.14
CA LEU A 22 1.48 -6.64 12.28
C LEU A 22 2.34 -5.39 11.99
N LEU A 23 1.72 -4.25 11.70
CA LEU A 23 2.44 -2.98 11.50
C LEU A 23 3.20 -2.54 12.75
N ARG A 24 2.61 -2.63 13.94
CA ARG A 24 3.29 -2.28 15.20
C ARG A 24 4.46 -3.21 15.50
N GLU A 25 4.29 -4.51 15.22
CA GLU A 25 5.37 -5.48 15.32
C GLU A 25 6.51 -5.17 14.35
N SER A 26 6.18 -4.83 13.10
CA SER A 26 7.16 -4.43 12.09
C SER A 26 7.88 -3.14 12.47
N ALA A 27 7.17 -2.13 12.99
CA ALA A 27 7.76 -0.87 13.42
C ALA A 27 8.74 -1.04 14.60
N ARG A 28 8.40 -1.90 15.58
CA ARG A 28 9.32 -2.23 16.68
C ARG A 28 10.60 -2.88 16.18
N GLU A 29 10.50 -3.74 15.17
CA GLU A 29 11.64 -4.42 14.56
C GLU A 29 12.55 -3.45 13.81
N ALA A 30 11.97 -2.53 13.04
CA ALA A 30 12.70 -1.48 12.33
C ALA A 30 13.54 -0.62 13.31
N VAL A 31 12.93 -0.17 14.41
CA VAL A 31 13.62 0.62 15.46
C VAL A 31 14.73 -0.17 16.16
N SER A 32 14.51 -1.47 16.40
CA SER A 32 15.53 -2.35 16.98
C SER A 32 16.74 -2.54 16.06
N ASN A 33 16.51 -2.63 14.74
CA ASN A 33 17.58 -2.75 13.75
C ASN A 33 18.32 -1.43 13.52
N GLU A 34 17.64 -0.28 13.57
CA GLU A 34 18.28 1.05 13.48
C GLU A 34 19.22 1.31 14.67
N LYS A 35 18.92 0.79 15.86
CA LYS A 35 19.83 0.87 17.03
C LYS A 35 21.16 0.14 16.85
N VAL A 36 21.30 -0.76 15.87
CA VAL A 36 22.56 -1.45 15.55
C VAL A 36 23.39 -0.68 14.51
N PHE A 37 22.78 0.28 13.80
CA PHE A 37 23.40 1.04 12.70
C PHE A 37 23.68 2.52 13.02
N SER A 38 23.58 2.94 14.27
CA SER A 38 23.64 4.36 14.67
C SER A 38 25.02 5.03 14.62
N ASP A 39 25.93 4.55 13.76
CA ASP A 39 27.27 5.13 13.58
C ASP A 39 27.50 5.62 12.15
N VAL A 40 26.48 6.25 11.54
CA VAL A 40 26.69 7.16 10.39
C VAL A 40 25.74 8.35 10.49
N LYS A 41 26.34 9.53 10.58
CA LYS A 41 25.71 10.85 10.65
C LYS A 41 24.74 11.09 9.48
N SER A 42 23.49 11.43 9.82
CA SER A 42 22.58 12.35 9.10
C SER A 42 22.79 12.50 7.58
N ALA A 43 22.14 11.66 6.77
CA ALA A 43 21.74 11.98 5.39
C ALA A 43 20.80 10.90 4.86
N ALA A 44 19.58 11.31 4.48
CA ALA A 44 18.55 10.53 3.80
C ALA A 44 18.10 9.24 4.51
N ILE A 45 16.81 9.16 4.85
CA ILE A 45 16.13 7.88 5.01
C ILE A 45 16.50 7.09 3.76
N SER A 46 17.35 6.08 3.91
CA SER A 46 17.84 5.30 2.79
C SER A 46 16.68 4.40 2.35
N THR A 47 15.74 4.99 1.61
CA THR A 47 14.51 4.39 1.10
C THR A 47 14.79 3.35 0.01
N SER A 48 15.91 2.65 0.10
CA SER A 48 16.19 1.49 -0.74
C SER A 48 15.60 0.26 -0.07
N CYS A 49 14.28 0.13 -0.13
CA CYS A 49 13.70 -1.19 -0.03
C CYS A 49 14.23 -1.98 -1.23
N LYS A 50 14.94 -3.08 -0.97
CA LYS A 50 15.41 -3.99 -2.01
C LYS A 50 14.71 -5.33 -1.81
N ILE A 51 13.50 -5.45 -2.33
CA ILE A 51 12.74 -6.71 -2.43
C ILE A 51 13.63 -7.79 -3.03
N ARG A 52 14.46 -7.42 -4.02
CA ARG A 52 15.45 -8.31 -4.66
C ARG A 52 16.40 -9.00 -3.69
N MET A 53 16.71 -8.38 -2.54
CA MET A 53 17.58 -8.99 -1.51
C MET A 53 16.84 -10.00 -0.63
N HIS A 54 15.51 -10.05 -0.70
CA HIS A 54 14.66 -10.90 0.11
C HIS A 54 13.73 -11.79 -0.72
N GLU A 55 13.90 -11.85 -2.04
CA GLU A 55 13.06 -12.64 -2.96
C GLU A 55 12.94 -14.11 -2.52
N ALA A 56 14.03 -14.72 -2.06
CA ALA A 56 14.06 -16.10 -1.60
C ALA A 56 13.11 -16.37 -0.40
N ASN A 57 12.77 -15.34 0.37
CA ASN A 57 11.90 -15.43 1.55
C ASN A 57 10.45 -14.99 1.28
N LEU A 58 10.15 -14.49 0.08
CA LEU A 58 8.89 -13.81 -0.23
C LEU A 58 7.88 -14.66 -1.00
N ASN A 59 8.25 -15.87 -1.45
CA ASN A 59 7.40 -16.77 -2.22
C ASN A 59 6.59 -16.01 -3.29
N LEU A 60 7.27 -15.19 -4.08
CA LEU A 60 6.63 -14.34 -5.09
C LEU A 60 6.15 -15.20 -6.26
N PRO A 61 4.97 -14.89 -6.85
CA PRO A 61 4.53 -15.56 -8.07
C PRO A 61 5.51 -15.34 -9.23
N GLU A 62 5.53 -16.28 -10.18
CA GLU A 62 6.39 -16.17 -11.35
C GLU A 62 6.10 -14.89 -12.14
N ASN A 63 7.16 -14.19 -12.58
CA ASN A 63 7.09 -12.92 -13.28
C ASN A 63 6.37 -11.77 -12.53
N TRP A 64 6.04 -11.93 -11.24
CA TRP A 64 5.30 -10.91 -10.48
C TRP A 64 6.02 -9.56 -10.45
N VAL A 65 7.32 -9.55 -10.17
CA VAL A 65 8.13 -8.31 -10.12
C VAL A 65 8.09 -7.59 -11.48
N LYS A 66 8.30 -8.35 -12.57
CA LYS A 66 8.31 -7.81 -13.93
C LYS A 66 6.94 -7.24 -14.31
N ASN A 67 5.89 -8.04 -14.16
CA ASN A 67 4.52 -7.66 -14.55
C ASN A 67 4.01 -6.47 -13.71
N SER A 68 4.27 -6.48 -12.40
CA SER A 68 3.89 -5.38 -11.50
C SER A 68 4.63 -4.09 -11.87
N THR A 69 5.93 -4.17 -12.15
CA THR A 69 6.75 -3.02 -12.54
C THR A 69 6.27 -2.42 -13.86
N GLU A 70 6.06 -3.25 -14.90
CA GLU A 70 5.55 -2.79 -16.20
C GLU A 70 4.19 -2.12 -16.05
N ARG A 71 3.31 -2.68 -15.22
CA ARG A 71 1.98 -2.10 -14.96
C ARG A 71 2.05 -0.78 -14.21
N LEU A 72 2.91 -0.68 -13.20
CA LEU A 72 3.15 0.54 -12.44
C LEU A 72 3.70 1.64 -13.34
N GLN A 73 4.67 1.32 -14.20
CA GLN A 73 5.23 2.26 -15.18
C GLN A 73 4.16 2.82 -16.12
N LYS A 74 3.32 1.94 -16.67
CA LYS A 74 2.22 2.37 -17.55
C LYS A 74 1.19 3.23 -16.82
N SER A 75 0.87 2.88 -15.57
CA SER A 75 -0.22 3.54 -14.82
C SER A 75 0.21 4.89 -14.21
N LEU A 76 1.51 5.03 -13.92
CA LEU A 76 2.12 6.25 -13.38
C LEU A 76 2.83 7.09 -14.46
N GLU A 77 2.60 6.78 -15.74
CA GLU A 77 3.19 7.49 -16.87
C GLU A 77 2.93 9.00 -16.78
N GLY A 78 3.98 9.81 -16.93
CA GLY A 78 3.92 11.27 -16.79
C GLY A 78 3.75 11.78 -15.35
N ILE A 79 3.80 10.91 -14.34
CA ILE A 79 3.87 11.29 -12.91
C ILE A 79 5.22 10.88 -12.33
N VAL A 80 5.63 9.63 -12.59
CA VAL A 80 6.88 9.05 -12.11
C VAL A 80 7.71 8.61 -13.31
N LEU A 81 9.01 8.92 -13.30
CA LEU A 81 9.91 8.45 -14.37
C LEU A 81 10.08 6.93 -14.30
N PRO A 82 10.07 6.19 -15.43
CA PRO A 82 10.20 4.73 -15.44
C PRO A 82 11.45 4.20 -14.72
N ASN A 83 12.56 4.94 -14.81
CA ASN A 83 13.82 4.62 -14.13
C ASN A 83 13.71 4.67 -12.60
N LYS A 84 12.89 5.57 -12.05
CA LYS A 84 12.67 5.65 -10.60
C LYS A 84 11.88 4.45 -10.09
N ILE A 85 10.91 3.95 -10.88
CA ILE A 85 10.17 2.74 -10.53
C ILE A 85 11.08 1.50 -10.62
N LEU A 86 11.99 1.43 -11.59
CA LEU A 86 12.93 0.30 -11.74
C LEU A 86 14.00 0.25 -10.64
N ASN A 87 14.44 1.43 -10.17
CA ASN A 87 15.52 1.55 -9.20
C ASN A 87 15.03 1.57 -7.75
N ASN A 88 13.72 1.56 -7.53
CA ASN A 88 13.13 1.69 -6.20
C ASN A 88 11.98 0.70 -6.00
N ASP A 89 12.14 -0.21 -5.05
CA ASP A 89 11.11 -1.21 -4.76
C ASP A 89 9.99 -0.66 -3.86
N LEU A 90 9.98 0.62 -3.45
CA LEU A 90 8.91 1.20 -2.63
C LEU A 90 7.51 0.93 -3.21
N PHE A 91 7.35 1.04 -4.54
CA PHE A 91 6.06 0.78 -5.19
C PHE A 91 5.65 -0.70 -5.14
N LEU A 92 6.61 -1.60 -5.29
CA LEU A 92 6.36 -3.03 -5.18
C LEU A 92 6.07 -3.42 -3.73
N SER A 93 6.77 -2.82 -2.76
CA SER A 93 6.55 -3.04 -1.33
C SER A 93 5.16 -2.57 -0.88
N ALA A 94 4.61 -1.57 -1.56
CA ALA A 94 3.23 -1.13 -1.36
C ALA A 94 2.19 -2.16 -1.83
N LEU A 95 2.56 -3.12 -2.69
CA LEU A 95 1.68 -4.20 -3.16
C LEU A 95 1.77 -5.48 -2.32
N ILE A 96 2.73 -5.56 -1.38
CA ILE A 96 2.92 -6.71 -0.50
C ILE A 96 2.28 -6.40 0.86
N HIS A 97 1.12 -6.99 1.13
CA HIS A 97 0.47 -6.84 2.41
C HIS A 97 1.28 -7.56 3.52
N PRO A 98 1.41 -6.99 4.73
CA PRO A 98 2.17 -7.60 5.83
C PRO A 98 1.77 -9.04 6.16
N SER A 99 0.50 -9.42 5.93
CA SER A 99 0.04 -10.80 6.14
C SER A 99 0.75 -11.83 5.25
N HIS A 100 1.21 -11.43 4.05
CA HIS A 100 1.86 -12.34 3.09
C HIS A 100 3.22 -12.82 3.62
N VAL A 101 3.91 -11.99 4.40
CA VAL A 101 5.28 -12.24 4.84
C VAL A 101 5.29 -12.79 6.26
N ARG A 102 5.65 -14.06 6.41
CA ARG A 102 5.67 -14.76 7.71
C ARG A 102 6.80 -14.24 8.61
N VAL A 103 8.00 -14.10 8.06
CA VAL A 103 9.19 -13.69 8.81
C VAL A 103 9.12 -12.21 9.16
N ARG A 104 9.16 -11.88 10.45
CA ARG A 104 8.96 -10.52 10.96
C ARG A 104 10.00 -9.52 10.46
N SER A 105 11.28 -9.89 10.47
CA SER A 105 12.38 -9.02 10.01
C SER A 105 12.29 -8.71 8.52
N THR A 106 11.90 -9.70 7.70
CA THR A 106 11.64 -9.49 6.27
C THR A 106 10.40 -8.61 6.07
N ARG A 107 9.32 -8.90 6.80
CA ARG A 107 8.05 -8.17 6.72
C ARG A 107 8.22 -6.67 6.97
N SER A 108 9.00 -6.28 7.97
CA SER A 108 9.24 -4.87 8.27
C SER A 108 9.92 -4.10 7.15
N ILE A 109 10.68 -4.79 6.29
CA ILE A 109 11.47 -4.18 5.23
C ILE A 109 10.68 -4.12 3.92
N VAL A 110 9.92 -5.17 3.58
CA VAL A 110 9.38 -5.36 2.22
C VAL A 110 7.86 -5.31 2.10
N ALA A 111 7.11 -5.39 3.19
CA ALA A 111 5.66 -5.51 3.14
C ALA A 111 4.97 -4.29 3.75
N MET A 112 4.53 -3.36 2.91
CA MET A 112 3.99 -2.04 3.27
C MET A 112 4.75 -1.43 4.47
N PRO A 113 6.06 -1.11 4.32
CA PRO A 113 6.87 -0.58 5.42
C PRO A 113 6.18 0.59 6.13
N ILE A 114 6.49 0.76 7.42
CA ILE A 114 5.78 1.71 8.26
C ILE A 114 5.94 3.15 7.74
N GLU A 115 7.09 3.46 7.15
CA GLU A 115 7.39 4.74 6.52
C GLU A 115 6.43 5.02 5.35
N LEU A 116 6.16 4.00 4.52
CA LEU A 116 5.19 4.12 3.40
C LEU A 116 3.79 4.36 3.93
N THR A 117 3.34 3.55 4.89
CA THR A 117 1.96 3.61 5.37
C THR A 117 1.69 4.89 6.16
N LEU A 118 2.63 5.35 6.99
CA LEU A 118 2.52 6.62 7.72
C LEU A 118 2.59 7.83 6.78
N THR A 119 3.53 7.84 5.83
CA THR A 119 3.64 8.93 4.85
C THR A 119 2.37 9.00 4.02
N GLY A 120 1.89 7.87 3.49
CA GLY A 120 0.67 7.81 2.70
C GLY A 120 -0.56 8.26 3.49
N SER A 121 -0.71 7.79 4.73
CA SER A 121 -1.82 8.22 5.59
C SER A 121 -1.78 9.72 5.88
N SER A 122 -0.59 10.29 6.08
CA SER A 122 -0.41 11.72 6.36
C SER A 122 -0.70 12.56 5.13
N THR A 123 -0.20 12.14 3.97
CA THR A 123 -0.49 12.76 2.66
C THR A 123 -1.99 12.78 2.37
N LEU A 124 -2.67 11.63 2.50
CA LEU A 124 -4.11 11.53 2.24
C LEU A 124 -4.93 12.40 3.21
N ARG A 125 -4.56 12.43 4.50
CA ARG A 125 -5.23 13.30 5.48
C ARG A 125 -5.03 14.77 5.13
N LEU A 126 -3.81 15.18 4.79
CA LEU A 126 -3.51 16.56 4.41
C LEU A 126 -4.28 16.97 3.15
N LEU A 127 -4.30 16.14 2.11
CA LEU A 127 -5.07 16.41 0.89
C LEU A 127 -6.56 16.52 1.17
N LYS A 128 -7.09 15.70 2.07
CA LYS A 128 -8.49 15.76 2.49
C LYS A 128 -8.81 17.06 3.23
N GLU A 129 -7.94 17.51 4.13
CA GLU A 129 -8.10 18.80 4.80
C GLU A 129 -8.05 19.97 3.81
N ILE A 130 -7.09 19.95 2.87
CA ILE A 130 -7.00 20.96 1.81
C ILE A 130 -8.29 20.98 0.97
N ALA A 131 -8.77 19.82 0.52
CA ALA A 131 -10.01 19.71 -0.23
C ALA A 131 -11.20 20.29 0.55
N SER A 132 -11.30 19.98 1.85
CA SER A 132 -12.34 20.51 2.74
C SER A 132 -12.28 22.04 2.85
N VAL A 133 -11.10 22.63 3.01
CA VAL A 133 -10.90 24.09 3.06
C VAL A 133 -11.34 24.76 1.76
N HIS A 134 -11.17 24.10 0.62
CA HIS A 134 -11.61 24.59 -0.69
C HIS A 134 -13.09 24.26 -1.02
N GLY A 135 -13.88 23.80 -0.04
CA GLY A 135 -15.29 23.48 -0.24
C GLY A 135 -15.54 22.20 -1.04
N MET A 136 -14.49 21.42 -1.31
CA MET A 136 -14.57 20.16 -2.02
C MET A 136 -14.87 19.04 -1.01
N THR A 137 -16.13 18.91 -0.63
CA THR A 137 -16.60 17.87 0.30
C THR A 137 -16.82 16.54 -0.41
N GLY A 138 -16.77 15.43 0.33
CA GLY A 138 -17.09 14.12 -0.24
C GLY A 138 -15.94 13.42 -0.99
N ILE A 139 -14.68 13.82 -0.78
CA ILE A 139 -13.52 13.32 -1.54
C ILE A 139 -12.55 12.63 -0.60
N LEU A 140 -11.81 11.63 -1.12
CA LEU A 140 -10.89 10.78 -0.37
C LEU A 140 -11.60 10.05 0.78
N HIS A 141 -12.82 9.58 0.52
CA HIS A 141 -13.47 8.60 1.38
C HIS A 141 -12.74 7.25 1.31
N VAL A 142 -13.03 6.39 2.28
CA VAL A 142 -12.42 5.06 2.38
C VAL A 142 -12.65 4.26 1.10
N GLU A 143 -13.87 4.28 0.57
CA GLU A 143 -14.24 3.60 -0.66
C GLU A 143 -13.42 4.09 -1.87
N GLU A 144 -13.35 5.40 -2.09
CA GLU A 144 -12.58 6.01 -3.18
C GLU A 144 -11.08 5.69 -3.05
N THR A 145 -10.55 5.76 -1.82
CA THR A 145 -9.15 5.45 -1.54
C THR A 145 -8.87 3.96 -1.80
N SER A 146 -9.74 3.06 -1.34
CA SER A 146 -9.62 1.62 -1.56
C SER A 146 -9.71 1.22 -3.04
N ASP A 147 -10.20 2.11 -3.91
CA ASP A 147 -10.31 1.85 -5.35
C ASP A 147 -9.03 2.21 -6.12
N ILE A 148 -8.09 2.92 -5.50
CA ILE A 148 -6.84 3.36 -6.13
C ILE A 148 -6.07 2.19 -6.79
N PRO A 149 -5.84 1.02 -6.14
CA PRO A 149 -5.13 -0.09 -6.76
C PRO A 149 -5.84 -0.61 -8.02
N ARG A 150 -7.17 -0.63 -8.02
CA ARG A 150 -7.98 -1.02 -9.20
C ARG A 150 -7.83 0.00 -10.32
N ARG A 151 -7.93 1.29 -10.01
CA ARG A 151 -7.80 2.38 -11.01
C ARG A 151 -6.39 2.49 -11.59
N LEU A 152 -5.38 2.06 -10.83
CA LEU A 152 -4.01 1.87 -11.28
C LEU A 152 -3.78 0.52 -11.98
N ASN A 153 -4.80 -0.32 -12.15
CA ASN A 153 -4.70 -1.66 -12.72
C ASN A 153 -3.66 -2.56 -12.02
N VAL A 154 -3.39 -2.35 -10.73
CA VAL A 154 -2.45 -3.14 -9.94
C VAL A 154 -3.11 -4.00 -8.86
N GLU A 155 -4.45 -4.01 -8.81
CA GLU A 155 -5.23 -4.81 -7.85
C GLU A 155 -4.92 -6.31 -7.95
N GLU A 156 -4.64 -6.81 -9.16
CA GLU A 156 -4.26 -8.21 -9.42
C GLU A 156 -2.89 -8.61 -8.84
N PHE A 157 -2.02 -7.62 -8.56
CA PHE A 157 -0.68 -7.85 -8.04
C PHE A 157 -0.60 -7.79 -6.51
N LEU A 158 -1.72 -7.56 -5.82
CA LEU A 158 -1.73 -7.49 -4.36
C LEU A 158 -1.47 -8.86 -3.74
N LEU A 159 -0.36 -8.96 -3.00
CA LEU A 159 0.01 -10.18 -2.28
C LEU A 159 -0.47 -10.10 -0.84
N TYR A 160 -1.32 -11.03 -0.44
CA TYR A 160 -1.86 -11.13 0.91
C TYR A 160 -2.17 -12.60 1.26
N ASP A 161 -2.32 -12.88 2.55
CA ASP A 161 -2.62 -14.23 3.02
C ASP A 161 -4.13 -14.42 3.04
N LYS A 162 -4.67 -15.14 2.04
CA LYS A 162 -6.10 -15.39 1.91
C LYS A 162 -6.71 -16.01 3.17
N SER A 163 -5.98 -16.85 3.90
CA SER A 163 -6.50 -17.52 5.10
C SER A 163 -6.88 -16.56 6.23
N ILE A 164 -6.27 -15.38 6.29
CA ILE A 164 -6.57 -14.35 7.29
C ILE A 164 -7.86 -13.61 6.94
N PHE A 165 -8.16 -13.48 5.65
CA PHE A 165 -9.25 -12.67 5.14
C PHE A 165 -10.48 -13.47 4.68
N SER A 166 -10.34 -14.77 4.45
CA SER A 166 -11.49 -15.65 4.18
C SER A 166 -12.33 -15.83 5.45
N GLY A 167 -13.60 -15.43 5.39
CA GLY A 167 -14.61 -15.85 6.36
C GLY A 167 -15.00 -17.31 6.13
N GLU A 168 -15.49 -17.99 7.17
CA GLU A 168 -16.13 -19.31 7.03
C GLU A 168 -17.33 -19.18 6.07
N GLY A 169 -17.17 -19.64 4.83
CA GLY A 169 -18.25 -19.69 3.82
C GLY A 169 -18.16 -18.72 2.64
N GLU A 170 -17.14 -17.84 2.57
CA GLU A 170 -16.93 -17.02 1.37
C GLU A 170 -16.03 -17.73 0.37
N SER A 171 -16.68 -18.48 -0.53
CA SER A 171 -16.08 -19.01 -1.73
C SER A 171 -15.71 -17.87 -2.68
N ASP A 172 -14.39 -17.67 -2.83
CA ASP A 172 -13.72 -17.04 -3.97
C ASP A 172 -14.32 -15.70 -4.44
N SER A 173 -14.27 -14.67 -3.59
CA SER A 173 -14.41 -13.30 -4.06
C SER A 173 -13.20 -12.99 -4.96
N SER A 174 -13.45 -12.78 -6.27
CA SER A 174 -12.42 -12.41 -7.26
C SER A 174 -11.66 -11.13 -6.91
N ARG A 175 -12.20 -10.33 -5.99
CA ARG A 175 -11.66 -9.06 -5.55
C ARG A 175 -10.97 -9.15 -4.18
N PRO A 176 -9.79 -8.53 -4.00
CA PRO A 176 -9.16 -8.42 -2.69
C PRO A 176 -10.06 -7.69 -1.67
N PRO A 177 -10.01 -8.07 -0.39
CA PRO A 177 -10.75 -7.41 0.69
C PRO A 177 -10.46 -5.91 0.75
N GLU A 178 -11.45 -5.11 1.18
CA GLU A 178 -11.33 -3.65 1.23
C GLU A 178 -10.14 -3.19 2.09
N GLU A 179 -9.84 -3.90 3.18
CA GLU A 179 -8.74 -3.56 4.09
C GLU A 179 -7.39 -3.70 3.41
N VAL A 180 -7.21 -4.76 2.60
CA VAL A 180 -5.99 -4.99 1.83
C VAL A 180 -5.85 -3.90 0.77
N ARG A 181 -6.94 -3.58 0.07
CA ARG A 181 -6.94 -2.54 -0.97
C ARG A 181 -6.67 -1.15 -0.39
N LEU A 182 -7.27 -0.81 0.75
CA LEU A 182 -7.04 0.44 1.45
C LEU A 182 -5.60 0.57 1.97
N ALA A 183 -5.06 -0.51 2.53
CA ALA A 183 -3.67 -0.55 2.98
C ALA A 183 -2.70 -0.34 1.82
N ALA A 184 -2.92 -1.03 0.69
CA ALA A 184 -2.13 -0.87 -0.53
C ALA A 184 -2.25 0.53 -1.12
N ALA A 185 -3.47 1.07 -1.21
CA ALA A 185 -3.71 2.43 -1.68
C ALA A 185 -2.93 3.45 -0.85
N THR A 186 -3.00 3.32 0.48
CA THR A 186 -2.27 4.17 1.41
C THR A 186 -0.76 4.05 1.20
N ALA A 187 -0.23 2.83 1.12
CA ALA A 187 1.19 2.60 0.90
C ALA A 187 1.67 3.12 -0.48
N LEU A 188 0.86 3.01 -1.54
CA LEU A 188 1.16 3.54 -2.87
C LEU A 188 1.23 5.07 -2.86
N CYS A 189 0.31 5.75 -2.18
CA CYS A 189 0.38 7.20 -1.96
C CYS A 189 1.64 7.59 -1.18
N GLY A 190 2.05 6.78 -0.20
CA GLY A 190 3.31 6.95 0.51
C GLY A 190 4.53 6.79 -0.40
N ALA A 191 4.56 5.74 -1.22
CA ALA A 191 5.64 5.48 -2.16
C ALA A 191 5.80 6.61 -3.18
N LEU A 192 4.68 7.13 -3.69
CA LEU A 192 4.66 8.27 -4.59
C LEU A 192 5.14 9.55 -3.92
N THR A 193 4.70 9.81 -2.68
CA THR A 193 5.13 11.00 -1.91
C THR A 193 6.63 10.98 -1.65
N LEU A 194 7.19 9.82 -1.28
CA LEU A 194 8.62 9.67 -0.98
C LEU A 194 9.50 9.68 -2.23
N THR A 195 9.00 9.15 -3.36
CA THR A 195 9.79 9.05 -4.60
C THR A 195 9.75 10.34 -5.43
N GLU A 196 8.62 11.04 -5.40
CA GLU A 196 8.42 12.30 -6.11
C GLU A 196 8.14 13.43 -5.14
N SER A 197 6.88 13.59 -4.74
CA SER A 197 6.42 14.64 -3.85
C SER A 197 4.95 14.46 -3.47
N PHE A 198 4.52 15.25 -2.49
CA PHE A 198 3.11 15.45 -2.18
C PHE A 198 2.28 15.91 -3.40
N HIS A 199 2.82 16.83 -4.20
CA HIS A 199 2.13 17.37 -5.39
C HIS A 199 1.82 16.28 -6.41
N SER A 200 2.77 15.38 -6.67
CA SER A 200 2.58 14.24 -7.58
C SER A 200 1.46 13.31 -7.11
N THR A 201 1.27 13.17 -5.80
CA THR A 201 0.16 12.39 -5.23
C THR A 201 -1.19 13.07 -5.47
N SER A 202 -1.27 14.39 -5.31
CA SER A 202 -2.47 15.16 -5.69
C SER A 202 -2.80 14.97 -7.17
N LEU A 203 -1.81 15.15 -8.04
CA LEU A 203 -1.97 15.03 -9.50
C LEU A 203 -2.45 13.63 -9.91
N LEU A 204 -1.94 12.58 -9.25
CA LEU A 204 -2.44 11.22 -9.46
C LEU A 204 -3.91 11.11 -9.09
N LEU A 205 -4.30 11.58 -7.91
CA LEU A 205 -5.67 11.46 -7.42
C LEU A 205 -6.64 12.23 -8.32
N ASP A 206 -6.27 13.43 -8.77
CA ASP A 206 -7.06 14.21 -9.72
C ASP A 206 -7.23 13.46 -11.05
N ARG A 207 -6.16 12.86 -11.57
CA ARG A 207 -6.20 12.04 -12.80
C ARG A 207 -7.12 10.82 -12.64
N LEU A 208 -7.05 10.12 -11.51
CA LEU A 208 -7.89 8.96 -11.24
C LEU A 208 -9.37 9.34 -11.09
N ARG A 209 -9.67 10.58 -10.71
CA ARG A 209 -11.03 11.12 -10.63
C ARG A 209 -11.58 11.55 -11.99
N GLN A 210 -10.76 12.21 -12.82
CA GLN A 210 -11.17 12.60 -14.18
C GLN A 210 -11.53 11.40 -15.05
N LYS A 211 -10.75 10.31 -14.96
CA LYS A 211 -11.06 9.06 -15.68
C LYS A 211 -12.38 8.41 -15.25
N TYR A 212 -12.87 8.72 -14.06
CA TYR A 212 -14.14 8.19 -13.54
C TYR A 212 -15.36 8.96 -14.07
N GLN A 213 -15.21 10.25 -14.41
CA GLN A 213 -16.31 11.06 -14.96
C GLN A 213 -16.56 10.84 -16.45
N GLN A 214 -15.70 10.08 -17.13
CA GLN A 214 -15.76 9.79 -18.57
C GLN A 214 -16.21 8.35 -18.88
N GLN A 215 -16.59 7.57 -17.87
CA GLN A 215 -17.19 6.23 -17.99
C GLN A 215 -18.65 6.29 -17.54
#